data_AF-A0A3D2EKN9-F1
#
_entry.id   AF-A0A3D2EKN9-F1
#
_cell.length_a   1.000
_cell.length_b   1.000
_cell.length_c   1.000
_cell.angle_alpha   90.00
_cell.angle_beta   90.00
_cell.angle_gamma   90.00
#
_symmetry.space_group_name_H-M   'P 1'
#
loop_
_entity.id
_entity.type
_entity.pdbx_description
1 polymer ?
#
loop_
_entity_poly.entity_id
_entity_poly.type
_entity_poly.pdbx_seq_one_letter_code
_entity_poly.pdbx_strand_id
1 'polypeptide(L)'
;MEFSGSSRLRADRAAVWEALNDPAVLQACIPGCERFEHTGEGLYAIEVGGRIGPIKALFTGSIRLVELDTARTYRLEGEGSGGVAGMAKGIADVQLDDMAGGTELAYAITAVTDGPIARFGAKMMTGTARRFTERFFDALAEHLGGKLEQASEG
;
A
#
# COMPACT_ATOMS: atom_id res chain seq x y z
N MET A 1 4.21 7.23 12.69
CA MET A 1 5.25 6.80 11.75
C MET A 1 5.02 7.50 10.44
N GLU A 2 6.09 7.85 9.74
CA GLU A 2 6.03 8.54 8.44
C GLU A 2 7.15 8.00 7.54
N PHE A 3 6.83 7.73 6.28
CA PHE A 3 7.82 7.38 5.27
C PHE A 3 7.30 7.58 3.85
N SER A 4 8.20 7.82 2.92
CA SER A 4 7.93 7.92 1.48
C SER A 4 8.87 7.04 0.67
N GLY A 5 8.55 6.91 -0.62
CA GLY A 5 9.35 6.23 -1.62
C GLY A 5 8.75 6.35 -3.02
N SER A 6 9.35 5.66 -3.99
CA SER A 6 8.80 5.54 -5.33
C SER A 6 9.11 4.18 -5.96
N SER A 7 8.38 3.83 -7.01
CA SER A 7 8.61 2.66 -7.86
C SER A 7 8.45 3.03 -9.33
N ARG A 8 9.29 2.44 -10.19
CA ARG A 8 9.24 2.67 -11.64
C ARG A 8 8.72 1.41 -12.32
N LEU A 9 7.58 1.52 -12.98
CA LEU A 9 6.81 0.39 -13.51
C LEU A 9 6.87 0.38 -15.04
N ARG A 10 7.05 -0.79 -15.67
CA ARG A 10 7.08 -0.97 -17.14
C ARG A 10 5.68 -0.96 -17.77
N ALA A 11 4.82 -0.05 -17.33
CA ALA A 11 3.48 0.10 -17.84
C ALA A 11 3.13 1.57 -18.01
N ASP A 12 2.25 1.88 -18.95
CA ASP A 12 1.70 3.22 -19.09
C ASP A 12 0.88 3.61 -17.86
N ARG A 13 0.69 4.91 -17.67
CA ARG A 13 0.08 5.46 -16.46
C ARG A 13 -1.38 5.03 -16.27
N ALA A 14 -2.10 4.78 -17.36
CA ALA A 14 -3.47 4.29 -17.30
C ALA A 14 -3.50 2.85 -16.80
N ALA A 15 -2.64 1.96 -17.31
CA ALA A 15 -2.55 0.58 -16.85
C ALA A 15 -2.13 0.49 -15.37
N VAL A 16 -1.19 1.33 -14.93
CA VAL A 16 -0.82 1.43 -13.50
C VAL A 16 -2.03 1.87 -12.67
N TRP A 17 -2.77 2.88 -13.12
CA TRP A 17 -3.95 3.38 -12.43
C TRP A 17 -5.03 2.30 -12.29
N GLU A 18 -5.36 1.59 -13.36
CA GLU A 18 -6.35 0.52 -13.34
C GLU A 18 -5.93 -0.59 -12.36
N ALA A 19 -4.67 -1.02 -12.40
CA ALA A 19 -4.14 -2.05 -11.49
C ALA A 19 -4.19 -1.61 -10.00
N LEU A 20 -3.96 -0.32 -9.72
CA LEU A 20 -4.06 0.24 -8.37
C LEU A 20 -5.50 0.39 -7.86
N ASN A 21 -6.49 0.25 -8.73
CA ASN A 21 -7.91 0.38 -8.39
C ASN A 21 -8.71 -0.90 -8.65
N ASP A 22 -8.06 -1.99 -9.10
CA ASP A 22 -8.67 -3.31 -9.26
C ASP A 22 -8.56 -4.12 -7.95
N PRO A 23 -9.69 -4.46 -7.29
CA PRO A 23 -9.69 -5.23 -6.04
C PRO A 23 -8.96 -6.58 -6.14
N ALA A 24 -9.05 -7.27 -7.27
CA ALA A 24 -8.42 -8.58 -7.45
C ALA A 24 -6.89 -8.44 -7.56
N VAL A 25 -6.42 -7.42 -8.27
CA VAL A 25 -4.98 -7.10 -8.38
C VAL A 25 -4.44 -6.67 -7.02
N LEU A 26 -5.14 -5.77 -6.32
CA LEU A 26 -4.76 -5.31 -4.99
C LEU A 26 -4.68 -6.48 -3.99
N GLN A 27 -5.70 -7.34 -3.96
CA GLN A 27 -5.69 -8.54 -3.10
C GLN A 27 -4.49 -9.44 -3.39
N ALA A 28 -4.16 -9.67 -4.66
CA ALA A 28 -3.02 -10.51 -5.04
C ALA A 28 -1.67 -9.88 -4.67
N CYS A 29 -1.57 -8.55 -4.70
CA CYS A 29 -0.32 -7.84 -4.44
C CYS A 29 -0.06 -7.58 -2.95
N ILE A 30 -1.11 -7.48 -2.11
CA ILE A 30 -0.96 -7.19 -0.68
C ILE A 30 -0.55 -8.46 0.08
N PRO A 31 0.63 -8.49 0.73
CA PRO A 31 1.09 -9.69 1.42
C PRO A 31 0.13 -10.14 2.53
N GLY A 32 -0.35 -11.38 2.44
CA GLY A 32 -1.25 -11.95 3.45
C GLY A 32 -2.68 -11.39 3.39
N CYS A 33 -3.05 -10.71 2.30
CA CYS A 33 -4.43 -10.29 2.10
C CYS A 33 -5.32 -11.50 1.84
N GLU A 34 -6.32 -11.68 2.71
CA GLU A 34 -7.30 -12.76 2.62
C GLU A 34 -8.57 -12.27 1.92
N ARG A 35 -8.86 -10.96 2.01
CA ARG A 35 -10.02 -10.32 1.40
C ARG A 35 -9.73 -8.86 1.06
N PHE A 36 -10.06 -8.43 -0.15
CA PHE A 36 -10.11 -7.03 -0.55
C PHE A 36 -11.35 -6.80 -1.41
N GLU A 37 -12.30 -6.02 -0.92
CA GLU A 37 -13.60 -5.89 -1.56
C GLU A 37 -14.08 -4.45 -1.60
N HIS A 38 -14.70 -4.08 -2.73
CA HIS A 38 -15.39 -2.82 -2.87
C HIS A 38 -16.70 -2.84 -2.08
N THR A 39 -16.90 -1.86 -1.20
CA THR A 39 -18.08 -1.75 -0.32
C THR A 39 -18.93 -0.51 -0.56
N GLY A 40 -18.50 0.36 -1.47
CA GLY A 40 -19.17 1.59 -1.85
C GLY A 40 -18.22 2.46 -2.67
N GLU A 41 -18.71 3.58 -3.19
CA GLU A 41 -17.91 4.48 -4.04
C GLU A 41 -16.62 4.93 -3.34
N GLY A 42 -15.47 4.48 -3.85
CA GLY A 42 -14.15 4.76 -3.25
C GLY A 42 -13.94 4.13 -1.88
N LEU A 43 -14.77 3.15 -1.48
CA LEU A 43 -14.71 2.47 -0.18
C LEU A 43 -14.39 0.99 -0.37
N TYR A 44 -13.44 0.51 0.43
CA TYR A 44 -13.02 -0.88 0.42
C TYR A 44 -12.98 -1.46 1.82
N ALA A 45 -13.36 -2.73 1.95
CA ALA A 45 -13.08 -3.54 3.13
C ALA A 45 -11.88 -4.44 2.85
N ILE A 46 -11.01 -4.58 3.85
CA ILE A 46 -9.79 -5.37 3.74
C ILE A 46 -9.61 -6.28 4.96
N GLU A 47 -9.12 -7.49 4.71
CA GLU A 47 -8.65 -8.42 5.72
C GLU A 47 -7.23 -8.88 5.39
N VAL A 48 -6.30 -8.68 6.31
CA VAL A 48 -4.88 -9.01 6.14
C VAL A 48 -4.36 -9.81 7.32
N GLY A 49 -3.93 -11.04 7.06
CA GLY A 49 -3.16 -11.85 7.99
C GLY A 49 -1.70 -11.37 8.04
N GLY A 50 -1.25 -10.91 9.20
CA GLY A 50 0.07 -10.31 9.36
C GLY A 50 0.87 -10.88 10.52
N ARG A 51 2.20 -10.78 10.39
CA ARG A 51 3.12 -10.97 11.51
C ARG A 51 3.91 -9.69 11.77
N ILE A 52 3.77 -9.15 12.98
CA ILE A 52 4.52 -7.98 13.46
C ILE A 52 5.33 -8.44 14.67
N GLY A 53 6.63 -8.68 14.45
CA GLY A 53 7.49 -9.30 15.47
C GLY A 53 6.91 -10.64 15.94
N PRO A 54 6.73 -10.86 17.26
CA PRO A 54 6.14 -12.10 17.80
C PRO A 54 4.61 -12.17 17.63
N ILE A 55 3.94 -11.07 17.26
CA ILE A 55 2.48 -11.04 17.13
C ILE A 55 2.08 -11.57 15.76
N LYS A 56 1.26 -12.63 15.75
CA LYS A 56 0.46 -13.03 14.59
C LYS A 56 -0.97 -12.56 14.83
N ALA A 57 -1.54 -11.79 13.90
CA ALA A 57 -2.89 -11.29 14.02
C ALA A 57 -3.56 -11.21 12.64
N LEU A 58 -4.89 -11.27 12.66
CA LEU A 58 -5.73 -10.94 11.53
C LEU A 58 -6.18 -9.49 11.70
N PHE A 59 -5.88 -8.65 10.72
CA PHE A 59 -6.27 -7.24 10.73
C PHE A 59 -7.43 -7.04 9.77
N THR A 60 -8.56 -6.57 10.28
CA THR A 60 -9.70 -6.15 9.46
C THR A 60 -9.76 -4.63 9.44
N GLY A 61 -10.14 -4.06 8.30
CA GLY A 61 -10.12 -2.62 8.14
C GLY A 61 -10.92 -2.11 6.96
N SER A 62 -10.87 -0.80 6.80
CA SER A 62 -11.48 -0.09 5.69
C SER A 62 -10.51 0.92 5.08
N ILE A 63 -10.64 1.11 3.77
CA ILE A 63 -9.91 2.12 3.01
C ILE A 63 -10.93 3.02 2.33
N ARG A 64 -10.67 4.33 2.35
CA ARG A 64 -11.40 5.34 1.57
C ARG A 64 -10.43 6.04 0.64
N LEU A 65 -10.83 6.21 -0.62
CA LEU A 65 -10.13 7.07 -1.57
C LEU A 65 -10.72 8.48 -1.50
N VAL A 66 -9.85 9.49 -1.39
CA VAL A 66 -10.22 10.90 -1.37
C VAL A 66 -9.26 11.70 -2.27
N GLU A 67 -9.65 12.93 -2.60
CA GLU A 67 -8.82 13.83 -3.44
C GLU A 67 -8.41 13.19 -4.79
N LEU A 68 -9.35 12.49 -5.45
CA LEU A 68 -9.05 11.74 -6.68
C LEU A 68 -8.86 12.65 -7.90
N ASP A 69 -7.73 12.47 -8.59
CA ASP A 69 -7.41 12.98 -9.91
C ASP A 69 -7.01 11.79 -10.80
N THR A 70 -7.89 11.42 -11.73
CA THR A 70 -7.83 10.13 -12.44
C THR A 70 -6.51 9.97 -13.19
N ALA A 71 -5.91 8.79 -13.06
CA ALA A 71 -4.61 8.43 -13.62
C ALA A 71 -3.45 9.34 -13.14
N ARG A 72 -3.61 10.13 -12.07
CA ARG A 72 -2.59 11.08 -11.63
C ARG A 72 -2.33 11.04 -10.13
N THR A 73 -3.34 11.21 -9.28
CA THR A 73 -3.12 11.22 -7.83
C THR A 73 -4.39 10.90 -7.06
N TYR A 74 -4.23 10.38 -5.84
CA TYR A 74 -5.28 10.30 -4.83
C TYR A 74 -4.65 10.11 -3.45
N ARG A 75 -5.44 10.37 -2.41
CA ARG A 75 -5.11 9.99 -1.04
C ARG A 75 -5.95 8.80 -0.62
N LEU A 76 -5.31 7.81 0.02
CA LEU A 76 -5.97 6.74 0.74
C LEU A 76 -6.06 7.12 2.22
N GLU A 77 -7.23 6.96 2.81
CA GLU A 77 -7.43 7.00 4.26
C GLU A 77 -7.76 5.58 4.72
N GLY A 78 -6.92 5.01 5.58
CA GLY A 78 -7.05 3.64 6.07
C GLY A 78 -7.22 3.59 7.58
N GLU A 79 -8.06 2.66 8.04
CA GLU A 79 -8.10 2.24 9.44
C GLU A 79 -8.24 0.72 9.55
N GLY A 80 -7.66 0.14 10.58
CA GLY A 80 -7.71 -1.30 10.81
C GLY A 80 -7.57 -1.68 12.27
N SER A 81 -8.13 -2.83 12.61
CA SER A 81 -8.13 -3.44 13.94
C SER A 81 -7.59 -4.86 13.86
N GLY A 82 -6.58 -5.16 14.69
CA GLY A 82 -6.10 -6.51 14.95
C GLY A 82 -6.73 -7.13 16.19
N GLY A 83 -7.88 -6.63 16.63
CA GLY A 83 -8.53 -7.02 17.88
C GLY A 83 -7.61 -6.76 19.08
N VAL A 84 -7.23 -7.82 19.79
CA VAL A 84 -6.33 -7.74 20.95
C VAL A 84 -4.92 -7.25 20.59
N ALA A 85 -4.51 -7.32 19.32
CA ALA A 85 -3.22 -6.78 18.89
C ALA A 85 -3.19 -5.25 18.90
N GLY A 86 -4.34 -4.58 18.77
CA GLY A 86 -4.46 -3.12 18.71
C GLY A 86 -4.99 -2.61 17.38
N MET A 87 -4.84 -1.30 17.13
CA MET A 87 -5.44 -0.61 16.00
C MET A 87 -4.41 0.24 15.24
N ALA A 88 -4.65 0.47 13.96
CA ALA A 88 -3.86 1.37 13.14
C ALA A 88 -4.77 2.31 12.34
N LYS A 89 -4.33 3.55 12.16
CA LYS A 89 -4.93 4.51 11.22
C LYS A 89 -3.83 5.16 10.42
N GLY A 90 -4.08 5.49 9.17
CA GLY A 90 -3.09 6.17 8.35
C GLY A 90 -3.65 6.77 7.09
N ILE A 91 -2.82 7.59 6.47
CA ILE A 91 -3.04 8.15 5.15
C ILE A 91 -1.88 7.77 4.24
N ALA A 92 -2.17 7.65 2.96
CA ALA A 92 -1.16 7.48 1.93
C ALA A 92 -1.49 8.36 0.74
N ASP A 93 -0.61 9.29 0.40
CA ASP A 93 -0.70 10.07 -0.84
C ASP A 93 0.02 9.30 -1.95
N VAL A 94 -0.63 9.16 -3.11
CA VAL A 94 -0.10 8.47 -4.30
C VAL A 94 -0.06 9.45 -5.45
N GLN A 95 1.04 9.46 -6.21
CA GLN A 95 1.19 10.23 -7.43
C GLN A 95 1.78 9.37 -8.54
N LEU A 96 1.23 9.50 -9.74
CA LEU A 96 1.68 8.84 -10.96
C LEU A 96 2.14 9.88 -11.97
N ASP A 97 3.37 9.72 -12.46
CA ASP A 97 3.96 10.56 -13.50
C ASP A 97 4.44 9.70 -14.67
N ASP A 98 4.17 10.14 -15.89
CA ASP A 98 4.69 9.50 -17.10
C ASP A 98 6.22 9.59 -17.11
N MET A 99 6.90 8.50 -17.48
CA MET A 99 8.35 8.46 -17.64
C MET A 99 8.75 7.72 -18.93
N ALA A 100 9.99 7.89 -19.36
CA ALA A 100 10.50 7.15 -20.51
C ALA A 100 10.43 5.63 -20.25
N GLY A 101 9.61 4.92 -21.03
CA GLY A 101 9.44 3.46 -20.92
C GLY A 101 8.44 2.99 -19.86
N GLY A 102 7.69 3.89 -19.21
CA GLY A 102 6.66 3.49 -18.25
C GLY A 102 6.15 4.62 -17.35
N THR A 103 5.94 4.32 -16.07
CA THR A 103 5.36 5.24 -15.09
C THR A 103 6.16 5.24 -13.80
N GLU A 104 6.42 6.42 -13.24
CA GLU A 104 6.90 6.58 -11.87
C GLU A 104 5.71 6.73 -10.91
N LEU A 105 5.64 5.85 -9.93
CA LEU A 105 4.68 5.87 -8.84
C LEU A 105 5.39 6.34 -7.58
N ALA A 106 5.08 7.54 -7.11
CA ALA A 106 5.55 8.07 -5.84
C ALA A 106 4.48 7.94 -4.76
N TYR A 107 4.91 7.72 -3.51
CA TYR A 107 4.01 7.61 -2.38
C TYR A 107 4.58 8.23 -1.10
N ALA A 108 3.70 8.75 -0.26
CA ALA A 108 4.01 9.21 1.09
C ALA A 108 2.97 8.67 2.07
N ILE A 109 3.42 8.02 3.15
CA ILE A 109 2.57 7.33 4.12
C ILE A 109 2.79 7.94 5.49
N THR A 110 1.70 8.31 6.16
CA THR A 110 1.67 8.68 7.58
C THR A 110 0.71 7.78 8.31
N ALA A 111 1.12 7.18 9.41
CA ALA A 111 0.27 6.27 10.18
C ALA A 111 0.55 6.33 11.67
N VAL A 112 -0.48 6.02 12.45
CA VAL A 112 -0.46 5.92 13.91
C VAL A 112 -1.01 4.55 14.32
N THR A 113 -0.45 4.01 15.40
CA THR A 113 -0.87 2.74 15.97
C THR A 113 -1.24 2.94 17.42
N ASP A 114 -2.24 2.21 17.89
CA ASP A 114 -2.70 2.19 19.28
C ASP A 114 -2.73 0.75 19.84
N GLY A 115 -2.75 0.61 21.17
CA GLY A 115 -2.79 -0.67 21.85
C GLY A 115 -1.45 -1.41 21.89
N PRO A 116 -1.45 -2.75 22.04
CA PRO A 116 -0.22 -3.53 22.21
C PRO A 116 0.80 -3.37 21.06
N ILE A 117 0.35 -3.26 19.80
CA ILE A 117 1.25 -3.03 18.67
C ILE A 117 2.01 -1.70 18.74
N ALA A 118 1.45 -0.67 19.39
CA ALA A 118 2.13 0.63 19.52
C ALA A 118 3.41 0.53 20.38
N ARG A 119 3.53 -0.51 21.22
CA ARG A 119 4.66 -0.71 22.12
C ARG A 119 5.94 -1.18 21.43
N PHE A 120 5.86 -1.66 20.19
CA PHE A 120 7.06 -2.07 19.41
C PHE A 120 7.92 -0.89 18.93
N GLY A 121 7.43 0.34 19.08
CA GLY A 121 8.17 1.55 18.75
C GLY A 121 8.20 1.86 17.24
N ALA A 122 8.42 3.14 16.93
CA ALA A 122 8.29 3.66 15.57
C ALA A 122 9.22 2.98 14.55
N LYS A 123 10.48 2.68 14.93
CA LYS A 123 11.47 2.09 14.00
C LYS A 123 11.06 0.71 13.51
N MET A 124 10.56 -0.15 14.40
CA MET A 124 10.11 -1.49 14.03
C MET A 124 8.85 -1.43 13.15
N MET A 125 7.91 -0.54 13.50
CA MET A 125 6.67 -0.35 12.73
C MET A 125 6.96 0.17 11.33
N THR A 126 7.78 1.22 11.20
CA THR A 126 8.22 1.73 9.89
C THR A 126 8.93 0.65 9.08
N GLY A 127 9.82 -0.14 9.68
CA GLY A 127 10.52 -1.22 8.98
C GLY A 127 9.60 -2.35 8.51
N THR A 128 8.52 -2.63 9.25
CA THR A 128 7.50 -3.61 8.85
C THR A 128 6.64 -3.06 7.72
N ALA A 129 6.17 -1.82 7.84
CA ALA A 129 5.38 -1.14 6.81
C ALA A 129 6.16 -1.02 5.49
N ARG A 130 7.43 -0.60 5.53
CA ARG A 130 8.30 -0.53 4.34
C ARG A 130 8.43 -1.87 3.63
N ARG A 131 8.66 -2.96 4.37
CA ARG A 131 8.72 -4.32 3.79
C ARG A 131 7.41 -4.75 3.14
N PHE A 132 6.26 -4.39 3.72
CA PHE A 132 4.96 -4.64 3.10
C PHE A 132 4.80 -3.85 1.80
N THR A 133 5.15 -2.56 1.83
CA THR A 133 5.11 -1.68 0.66
C THR A 133 6.03 -2.15 -0.46
N GLU A 134 7.27 -2.55 -0.14
CA GLU A 134 8.23 -3.09 -1.11
C GLU A 134 7.67 -4.34 -1.80
N ARG A 135 7.15 -5.30 -1.03
CA ARG A 135 6.55 -6.54 -1.57
C ARG A 135 5.30 -6.28 -2.40
N PHE A 136 4.47 -5.31 -2.00
CA PHE A 136 3.32 -4.88 -2.79
C PHE A 136 3.78 -4.38 -4.16
N PHE A 137 4.79 -3.50 -4.22
CA PHE A 137 5.29 -2.99 -5.49
C PHE A 137 6.05 -4.02 -6.31
N ASP A 138 6.70 -5.01 -5.69
CA ASP A 138 7.27 -6.14 -6.41
C ASP A 138 6.18 -6.92 -7.15
N ALA A 139 5.09 -7.29 -6.45
CA ALA A 139 3.98 -8.01 -7.03
C ALA A 139 3.20 -7.20 -8.08
N LEU A 140 2.96 -5.90 -7.81
CA LEU A 140 2.31 -5.01 -8.75
C LEU A 140 3.14 -4.85 -10.03
N ALA A 141 4.46 -4.70 -9.90
CA ALA A 141 5.34 -4.63 -11.04
C ALA A 141 5.32 -5.94 -11.84
N GLU A 142 5.36 -7.10 -11.18
CA GLU A 142 5.25 -8.40 -11.84
C GLU A 142 3.94 -8.52 -12.64
N HIS A 143 2.81 -8.10 -12.04
CA HIS A 143 1.51 -8.05 -12.71
C HIS A 143 1.54 -7.16 -13.97
N LEU A 144 2.29 -6.05 -13.92
CA LEU A 144 2.40 -5.06 -14.98
C LEU A 144 3.56 -5.31 -15.98
N GLY A 145 4.22 -6.47 -15.92
CA GLY A 145 5.30 -6.82 -16.86
C GLY A 145 6.72 -6.41 -16.43
N GLY A 146 6.89 -5.97 -15.18
CA GLY A 146 8.17 -5.81 -14.49
C GLY A 146 8.49 -4.38 -14.03
N LYS A 147 9.59 -4.26 -13.27
CA LYS A 147 10.16 -2.96 -12.88
C LYS A 147 11.06 -2.39 -13.97
N LEU A 148 11.07 -1.08 -14.12
CA LEU A 148 12.18 -0.41 -14.81
C LEU A 148 13.37 -0.43 -13.86
N GLU A 149 14.51 -0.94 -14.34
CA GLU A 149 15.73 -0.93 -13.54
C GLU A 149 16.08 0.53 -13.23
N GLN A 150 16.38 0.80 -11.95
CA GLN A 150 17.02 2.05 -11.61
C GLN A 150 18.40 2.00 -12.26
N ALA A 151 18.70 2.93 -13.16
CA ALA A 151 20.07 3.10 -13.62
C ALA A 151 20.93 3.26 -12.36
N SER A 152 21.81 2.30 -12.09
CA SER A 152 22.75 2.41 -10.97
C SER A 152 23.54 3.69 -11.16
N GLU A 153 23.31 4.67 -10.30
CA GLU A 153 24.32 5.70 -10.04
C GLU A 153 25.50 4.96 -9.42
N GLY A 154 26.54 4.76 -10.24
CA GLY A 154 27.82 4.18 -9.84
C GLY A 154 28.67 5.14 -9.00
#